data_AF-A0A6J5KDZ9-F1
#
_entry.id   AF-A0A6J5KDZ9-F1
#
_cell.length_a   1.000
_cell.length_b   1.000
_cell.length_c   1.000
_cell.angle_alpha   90.00
_cell.angle_beta   90.00
_cell.angle_gamma   90.00
#
_symmetry.space_group_name_H-M   'P 1'
#
loop_
_entity.id
_entity.type
_entity.pdbx_description
1 polymer ?
#
loop_
_entity_poly.entity_id
_entity_poly.type
_entity_poly.pdbx_seq_one_letter_code
_entity_poly.pdbx_strand_id
1 'polypeptide(L)'
;MACLLTLKAAHMMDTAGNKAARAEIAMIKVVAPNVALKVIDWAIQLHRAAGVSDDFPVAYAWANQRTLRLADGPDEVHRNAIARLELALYRQKEPA
;
A
#
# COMPACT_ATOMS: atom_id res chain seq x y z
N MET A 1 -11.39 0.45 -0.07
CA MET A 1 -10.49 1.61 -0.27
C MET A 1 -9.30 1.29 -1.18
N ALA A 2 -8.56 0.19 -0.98
CA ALA A 2 -7.39 -0.17 -1.80
C ALA A 2 -7.65 -0.18 -3.32
N CYS A 3 -8.72 -0.86 -3.78
CA CYS A 3 -9.04 -0.97 -5.21
C CYS A 3 -9.21 0.40 -5.92
N LEU A 4 -10.00 1.31 -5.36
CA LEU A 4 -10.19 2.65 -5.94
C LEU A 4 -8.90 3.47 -5.93
N LEU A 5 -8.06 3.32 -4.90
CA LEU A 5 -6.77 4.01 -4.85
C LEU A 5 -5.79 3.44 -5.89
N THR A 6 -5.81 2.13 -6.15
CA THR A 6 -5.05 1.52 -7.25
C THR A 6 -5.48 2.10 -8.60
N LEU A 7 -6.79 2.18 -8.85
CA LEU A 7 -7.31 2.76 -10.10
C LEU A 7 -6.99 4.25 -10.23
N LYS A 8 -7.01 5.00 -9.13
CA LYS A 8 -6.61 6.41 -9.13
C LYS A 8 -5.12 6.57 -9.46
N ALA A 9 -4.26 5.76 -8.85
CA ALA A 9 -2.82 5.78 -9.15
C ALA A 9 -2.56 5.44 -10.62
N ALA A 10 -3.19 4.38 -11.14
CA ALA A 10 -3.08 3.98 -12.54
C ALA A 10 -3.55 5.11 -13.49
N HIS A 11 -4.74 5.68 -13.23
CA HIS A 11 -5.27 6.78 -14.01
C HIS A 11 -4.32 8.00 -14.02
N MET A 12 -3.76 8.37 -12.86
CA MET A 12 -2.80 9.48 -12.78
C MET A 12 -1.50 9.19 -13.54
N MET A 13 -1.02 7.96 -13.53
CA MET A 13 0.14 7.55 -14.33
C MET A 13 -0.15 7.68 -15.83
N ASP A 14 -1.32 7.24 -16.27
CA ASP A 14 -1.73 7.27 -17.67
C ASP A 14 -1.95 8.71 -18.20
N THR A 15 -2.55 9.60 -17.39
CA THR A 15 -2.93 10.95 -17.85
C THR A 15 -1.90 12.03 -17.55
N ALA A 16 -1.15 11.92 -16.46
CA ALA A 16 -0.21 12.95 -15.99
C ALA A 16 1.25 12.46 -15.92
N GLY A 17 1.48 11.17 -16.14
CA GLY A 17 2.80 10.55 -16.08
C GLY A 17 3.26 10.21 -14.65
N ASN A 18 4.21 9.29 -14.57
CA ASN A 18 4.67 8.70 -13.30
C ASN A 18 5.27 9.73 -12.31
N LYS A 19 5.89 10.80 -12.80
CA LYS A 19 6.48 11.84 -11.92
C LYS A 19 5.40 12.64 -11.19
N ALA A 20 4.29 12.94 -11.86
CA ALA A 20 3.16 13.65 -11.26
C ALA A 20 2.39 12.73 -10.31
N ALA A 21 2.22 11.45 -10.68
CA ALA A 21 1.51 10.43 -9.90
C ALA A 21 2.28 9.89 -8.68
N ARG A 22 3.46 10.44 -8.35
CA ARG A 22 4.36 9.90 -7.33
C ARG A 22 3.71 9.79 -5.94
N ALA A 23 2.79 10.70 -5.60
CA ALA A 23 2.10 10.67 -4.32
C ALA A 23 1.12 9.49 -4.27
N GLU A 24 0.32 9.31 -5.32
CA GLU A 24 -0.66 8.24 -5.46
C GLU A 24 -0.01 6.85 -5.49
N ILE A 25 1.11 6.71 -6.20
CA ILE A 25 1.90 5.47 -6.25
C ILE A 25 2.43 5.12 -4.84
N ALA A 26 3.01 6.09 -4.13
CA ALA A 26 3.51 5.87 -2.77
C ALA A 26 2.36 5.53 -1.81
N MET A 27 1.20 6.20 -1.93
CA MET A 27 0.03 5.93 -1.10
C MET A 27 -0.48 4.50 -1.30
N ILE A 28 -0.67 4.04 -2.55
CA ILE A 28 -1.18 2.68 -2.78
C ILE A 28 -0.19 1.62 -2.34
N LYS A 29 1.13 1.86 -2.48
CA LYS A 29 2.17 0.93 -2.05
C LYS A 29 2.13 0.66 -0.54
N VAL A 30 1.72 1.64 0.26
CA VAL A 30 1.50 1.45 1.71
C VAL A 30 0.15 0.77 1.97
N VAL A 31 -0.92 1.24 1.33
CA VAL A 31 -2.28 0.80 1.66
C VAL A 31 -2.55 -0.64 1.22
N ALA A 32 -2.14 -1.03 0.01
CA ALA A 32 -2.55 -2.31 -0.56
C ALA A 32 -2.06 -3.53 0.24
N PRO A 33 -0.75 -3.64 0.60
CA PRO A 33 -0.28 -4.78 1.38
C PRO A 33 -0.87 -4.84 2.79
N ASN A 34 -1.08 -3.69 3.43
CA ASN A 34 -1.65 -3.62 4.78
C ASN A 34 -3.12 -4.07 4.80
N VAL A 35 -3.92 -3.67 3.79
CA VAL A 35 -5.30 -4.14 3.65
C VAL A 35 -5.33 -5.63 3.31
N ALA A 36 -4.48 -6.09 2.39
CA ALA A 36 -4.41 -7.49 2.01
C ALA A 36 -4.05 -8.39 3.20
N LEU A 37 -3.02 -8.03 3.98
CA LEU A 37 -2.65 -8.76 5.19
C LEU A 37 -3.81 -8.91 6.16
N LYS A 38 -4.57 -7.83 6.42
CA LYS A 38 -5.71 -7.86 7.34
C LYS A 38 -6.81 -8.81 6.86
N VAL A 39 -7.12 -8.81 5.56
CA VAL A 39 -8.12 -9.71 4.98
C VAL A 39 -7.65 -11.17 5.00
N ILE A 40 -6.38 -11.41 4.68
CA ILE A 40 -5.79 -12.75 4.72
C ILE A 40 -5.75 -13.27 6.15
N ASP A 41 -5.41 -12.43 7.13
CA ASP A 41 -5.42 -12.80 8.55
C ASP A 41 -6.81 -13.23 9.03
N TRP A 42 -7.86 -12.54 8.61
CA TRP A 42 -9.23 -13.00 8.84
C TRP A 42 -9.53 -14.33 8.16
N ALA A 43 -9.03 -14.55 6.95
CA ALA A 43 -9.18 -15.84 6.27
C ALA A 43 -8.45 -16.97 7.02
N ILE A 44 -7.24 -16.72 7.54
CA ILE A 44 -6.51 -17.67 8.40
C ILE A 44 -7.37 -18.00 9.62
N GLN A 45 -7.91 -16.99 10.30
CA GLN A 45 -8.72 -17.18 11.50
C GLN A 45 -9.98 -18.02 11.24
N LEU A 46 -10.63 -17.86 10.08
CA LEU A 46 -11.79 -18.66 9.66
C LEU A 46 -11.45 -20.16 9.52
N HIS A 47 -10.23 -20.48 9.07
CA HIS A 47 -9.75 -21.86 8.88
C HIS A 47 -9.14 -22.46 10.16
N ARG A 48 -9.07 -21.71 11.28
CA ARG A 48 -8.47 -22.14 12.55
C ARG A 48 -7.03 -22.64 12.34
N ALA A 49 -6.64 -23.77 12.96
CA ALA A 49 -5.31 -24.35 12.83
C ALA A 49 -4.94 -24.71 11.38
N ALA A 50 -5.91 -25.06 10.54
CA ALA A 50 -5.64 -25.32 9.13
C ALA A 50 -5.29 -24.05 8.35
N GLY A 51 -5.65 -22.87 8.86
CA GLY A 51 -5.24 -21.58 8.27
C GLY A 51 -3.74 -21.31 8.37
N VAL A 52 -3.01 -22.05 9.21
CA VAL A 52 -1.54 -21.97 9.32
C VAL A 52 -0.84 -23.25 8.88
N SER A 53 -1.57 -24.22 8.31
CA SER A 53 -1.01 -25.42 7.69
C SER A 53 -0.85 -25.21 6.18
N ASP A 54 -0.29 -26.23 5.51
CA ASP A 54 -0.20 -26.28 4.05
C ASP A 54 -1.51 -26.73 3.37
N ASP A 55 -2.58 -26.99 4.14
CA ASP A 55 -3.87 -27.41 3.59
C ASP A 55 -4.57 -26.27 2.84
N PHE A 56 -4.26 -25.02 3.19
CA PHE A 56 -4.82 -23.82 2.57
C PHE A 56 -3.70 -22.84 2.18
N PRO A 57 -3.83 -22.12 1.05
CA PRO A 57 -2.77 -21.22 0.57
C PRO A 57 -2.64 -19.91 1.37
N VAL A 58 -3.44 -19.73 2.44
CA VAL A 58 -3.57 -18.46 3.15
C VAL A 58 -2.33 -18.10 3.97
N ALA A 59 -1.61 -19.09 4.51
CA ALA A 59 -0.34 -18.86 5.21
C ALA A 59 0.74 -18.34 4.24
N TYR A 60 0.86 -18.97 3.07
CA TYR A 60 1.75 -18.51 1.99
C TYR A 60 1.37 -17.12 1.51
N ALA A 61 0.08 -16.86 1.27
CA ALA A 61 -0.40 -15.55 0.84
C ALA A 61 -0.06 -14.44 1.85
N TRP A 62 -0.20 -14.72 3.16
CA TRP A 62 0.16 -13.78 4.22
C TRP A 62 1.65 -13.45 4.19
N ALA A 63 2.52 -14.46 4.08
CA ALA A 63 3.96 -14.27 4.00
C ALA A 63 4.37 -13.43 2.79
N ASN A 64 3.78 -13.67 1.61
CA ASN A 64 4.05 -12.88 0.41
C ASN A 64 3.63 -11.42 0.58
N GLN A 65 2.42 -11.16 1.08
CA GLN A 65 1.97 -9.78 1.31
C GLN A 65 2.80 -9.08 2.38
N ARG A 66 3.30 -9.81 3.38
CA ARG A 66 4.20 -9.26 4.39
C ARG A 66 5.53 -8.82 3.80
N THR A 67 6.05 -9.57 2.83
CA THR A 67 7.28 -9.22 2.08
C THR A 67 7.08 -7.95 1.25
N LEU A 68 5.90 -7.72 0.68
CA LEU A 68 5.61 -6.49 -0.09
C LEU A 68 5.60 -5.21 0.76
N ARG A 69 5.56 -5.32 2.09
CA ARG A 69 5.80 -4.17 2.99
C ARG A 69 7.27 -3.79 3.15
N LEU A 70 8.18 -4.56 2.54
CA LEU A 70 9.63 -4.35 2.56
C LEU A 70 10.17 -4.14 1.14
N ALA A 71 9.72 -4.98 0.20
CA ALA A 71 10.08 -4.88 -1.21
C ALA A 71 9.66 -3.52 -1.80
N ASP A 72 10.45 -3.00 -2.74
CA ASP A 72 10.22 -1.70 -3.42
C ASP A 72 10.01 -0.51 -2.47
N GLY A 73 10.65 -0.56 -1.30
CA GLY A 73 10.59 0.47 -0.28
C GLY A 73 9.66 0.07 0.87
N PRO A 74 10.17 0.08 2.12
CA PRO A 74 9.36 -0.11 3.31
C PRO A 74 8.28 0.95 3.48
N ASP A 75 7.22 0.61 4.22
CA ASP A 75 6.09 1.51 4.49
C ASP A 75 6.54 2.89 5.03
N GLU A 76 7.56 2.90 5.89
CA GLU A 76 8.08 4.09 6.56
C GLU A 76 8.71 5.07 5.55
N VAL A 77 9.40 4.53 4.54
CA VAL A 77 10.03 5.33 3.48
C VAL A 77 8.95 6.00 2.64
N HIS A 78 7.91 5.25 2.25
CA HIS A 78 6.79 5.79 1.48
C HIS A 78 5.96 6.79 2.28
N ARG A 79 5.68 6.54 3.56
CA ARG A 79 4.98 7.50 4.44
C ARG A 79 5.74 8.81 4.59
N ASN A 80 7.06 8.75 4.77
CA ASN A 80 7.90 9.95 4.84
C ASN A 80 7.88 10.71 3.50
N ALA A 81 8.00 10.01 2.37
CA ALA A 81 7.90 10.63 1.05
C ALA A 81 6.55 11.34 0.88
N ILE A 82 5.43 10.67 1.20
CA ILE A 82 4.07 11.27 1.15
C ILE A 82 4.00 12.52 2.03
N ALA A 83 4.47 12.44 3.28
CA ALA A 83 4.45 13.58 4.20
C ALA A 83 5.21 14.79 3.66
N ARG A 84 6.39 14.56 3.05
CA ARG A 84 7.18 15.64 2.42
C ARG A 84 6.46 16.27 1.23
N LEU A 85 5.76 15.47 0.42
CA LEU A 85 4.97 15.96 -0.70
C LEU A 85 3.80 16.81 -0.24
N GLU A 86 3.07 16.33 0.76
CA GLU A 86 1.90 17.01 1.30
C GLU A 86 2.30 18.34 1.95
N LEU A 87 3.33 18.35 2.80
CA LEU A 87 3.80 19.57 3.46
C LEU A 87 4.33 20.64 2.47
N ALA A 88 4.92 20.22 1.35
CA ALA A 88 5.40 21.15 0.33
C ALA A 88 4.26 21.98 -0.30
N LEU A 89 3.04 21.43 -0.35
CA LEU A 89 1.86 22.15 -0.87
C LEU A 89 1.45 23.32 0.02
N TYR A 90 1.64 23.18 1.34
CA TYR A 90 1.29 24.23 2.31
C TYR A 90 2.43 25.24 2.49
N ARG A 91 3.69 24.82 2.39
CA ARG A 91 4.85 25.73 2.50
C ARG A 91 4.88 26.80 1.40
N GLN A 92 4.27 26.55 0.24
CA GLN A 92 4.16 27.56 -0.83
C GLN A 92 3.00 28.54 -0.65
N LYS A 93 2.10 28.30 0.33
CA LYS A 93 0.90 29.12 0.56
C LYS A 93 1.01 30.10 1.72
N GLU A 94 2.10 30.09 2.50
CA GLU A 94 2.33 31.12 3.52
C GLU A 94 2.75 32.44 2.84
N PRO A 95 1.97 33.52 2.95
CA PRO A 95 2.48 34.84 2.63
C PRO A 95 3.51 35.22 3.70
N ALA A 96 4.64 35.76 3.26
CA ALA A 96 5.67 36.33 4.11
C ALA A 96 5.12 37.48 4.97
#